data_AF-A0AAE9X286-F1
#
_entry.id   AF-A0AAE9X286-F1
#
_cell.length_a   1.000
_cell.length_b   1.000
_cell.length_c   1.000
_cell.angle_alpha   90.00
_cell.angle_beta   90.00
_cell.angle_gamma   90.00
#
_symmetry.space_group_name_H-M   'P 1'
#
loop_
_entity.id
_entity.type
_entity.pdbx_description
1 polymer ?
#
loop_
_entity_poly.entity_id
_entity_poly.type
_entity_poly.pdbx_seq_one_letter_code
_entity_poly.pdbx_strand_id
1 'polypeptide(L)'
;MPVHVYLFVASCFGQILDQITDRLSTCILYLLNGSVYDNYIILIGLLMIADIGGHYIHATSCAIAGNKTHKKIENGNKLLKLYYEKQSVMVACIIAYESFWVSSYILKITDVDHIFHIICNYTLKMSFPLAAFKAITNISQGIYGARSLVEIDHMKMKNKNKNSH
;
A
#
# COMPACT_ATOMS: atom_id res chain seq x y z
N MET A 1 -6.73 -3.04 33.97
CA MET A 1 -5.88 -3.93 33.15
C MET A 1 -5.89 -3.46 31.70
N PRO A 2 -4.80 -2.84 31.20
CA PRO A 2 -4.56 -2.80 29.76
C PRO A 2 -3.06 -2.97 29.42
N VAL A 3 -2.38 -3.98 29.97
CA VAL A 3 -0.94 -4.19 29.71
C VAL A 3 -0.71 -5.16 28.54
N HIS A 4 -1.64 -6.09 28.29
CA HIS A 4 -1.46 -7.10 27.24
C HIS A 4 -1.67 -6.59 25.81
N VAL A 5 -2.46 -5.53 25.60
CA VAL A 5 -2.72 -4.98 24.24
C VAL A 5 -1.52 -4.16 23.73
N TYR A 6 -0.77 -3.51 24.63
CA TYR A 6 0.41 -2.71 24.25
C TYR A 6 1.63 -3.57 23.88
N LEU A 7 1.71 -4.81 24.35
CA LEU A 7 2.87 -5.68 24.14
C LEU A 7 3.02 -6.18 22.70
N PHE A 8 1.92 -6.32 21.95
CA PHE A 8 1.98 -6.82 20.58
C PHE A 8 2.35 -5.72 19.58
N VAL A 9 1.65 -4.57 19.62
CA VAL A 9 1.89 -3.41 18.74
C VAL A 9 3.26 -2.76 18.98
N ALA A 10 3.83 -2.87 20.18
CA ALA A 10 5.15 -2.33 20.50
C ALA A 10 6.32 -3.19 20.00
N SER A 11 6.08 -4.45 19.60
CA SER A 11 7.15 -5.34 19.12
C SER A 11 7.42 -5.14 17.63
N CYS A 12 8.68 -5.25 17.21
CA CYS A 12 9.06 -5.23 15.79
C CYS A 12 8.32 -6.33 15.01
N PHE A 13 8.15 -7.50 15.61
CA PHE A 13 7.38 -8.59 15.04
C PHE A 13 5.91 -8.22 14.82
N GLY A 14 5.26 -7.63 15.82
CA GLY A 14 3.86 -7.21 15.72
C GLY A 14 3.65 -6.13 14.66
N GLN A 15 4.57 -5.17 14.53
CA GLN A 15 4.51 -4.15 13.48
C GLN A 15 4.62 -4.76 12.07
N ILE A 16 5.54 -5.73 11.88
CA ILE A 16 5.68 -6.44 10.60
C ILE A 16 4.42 -7.28 10.33
N LEU A 17 3.89 -7.96 11.34
CA LEU A 17 2.71 -8.80 11.19
C LEU A 17 1.45 -7.97 10.85
N ASP A 18 1.27 -6.82 11.49
CA ASP A 18 0.20 -5.85 11.21
C ASP A 18 0.28 -5.38 9.75
N GLN A 19 1.47 -4.97 9.31
CA GLN A 19 1.71 -4.56 7.93
C GLN A 19 1.42 -5.69 6.91
N ILE A 20 1.78 -6.94 7.20
CA ILE A 20 1.47 -8.09 6.35
C ILE A 20 -0.04 -8.36 6.33
N THR A 21 -0.69 -8.32 7.48
CA THR A 21 -2.13 -8.59 7.62
C THR A 21 -2.97 -7.58 6.85
N ASP A 22 -2.60 -6.30 6.90
CA ASP A 22 -3.23 -5.23 6.10
C ASP A 22 -3.17 -5.52 4.58
N ARG A 23 -2.01 -6.01 4.11
CA ARG A 23 -1.84 -6.36 2.70
C ARG A 23 -2.68 -7.58 2.32
N LEU A 24 -2.69 -8.61 3.16
CA LEU A 24 -3.48 -9.81 2.93
C LEU A 24 -4.99 -9.51 2.94
N SER A 25 -5.47 -8.63 3.83
CA SER A 25 -6.85 -8.13 3.81
C SER A 25 -7.22 -7.53 2.45
N THR A 26 -6.35 -6.65 1.92
CA THR A 26 -6.56 -6.04 0.61
C THR A 26 -6.51 -7.08 -0.53
N CYS A 27 -5.66 -8.10 -0.43
CA CYS A 27 -5.58 -9.20 -1.40
C CYS A 27 -6.89 -9.99 -1.48
N ILE A 28 -7.49 -10.29 -0.34
CA ILE A 28 -8.78 -10.99 -0.28
C ILE A 28 -9.85 -10.17 -0.99
N LEU A 29 -9.87 -8.84 -0.81
CA LEU A 29 -10.82 -7.96 -1.50
C LEU A 29 -10.65 -7.95 -3.03
N TYR A 30 -9.41 -8.01 -3.54
CA TYR A 30 -9.17 -8.17 -4.98
C TYR A 30 -9.68 -9.51 -5.50
N LEU A 31 -9.43 -10.61 -4.76
CA LEU A 31 -9.90 -11.94 -5.15
C LEU A 31 -11.43 -12.02 -5.20
N LEU A 32 -12.11 -11.45 -4.20
CA LEU A 32 -13.58 -11.38 -4.14
C LEU A 32 -14.16 -10.54 -5.29
N ASN A 33 -13.52 -9.42 -5.65
CA ASN A 33 -13.96 -8.65 -6.82
C ASN A 33 -13.64 -9.39 -8.12
N GLY A 34 -12.50 -10.08 -8.21
CA GLY A 34 -12.13 -10.90 -9.35
C GLY A 34 -13.13 -12.02 -9.64
N SER A 35 -13.71 -12.65 -8.60
CA SER A 35 -14.71 -13.71 -8.78
C SER A 35 -16.09 -13.21 -9.22
N VAL A 36 -16.32 -11.90 -9.15
CA VAL A 36 -17.62 -11.27 -9.44
C VAL A 36 -17.56 -10.41 -10.72
N TYR A 37 -16.35 -9.99 -11.10
CA TYR A 37 -16.06 -9.18 -12.28
C TYR A 37 -15.09 -9.92 -13.22
N ASP A 38 -15.53 -11.03 -13.81
CA ASP A 38 -14.70 -11.90 -14.67
C ASP A 38 -14.01 -11.14 -15.82
N ASN A 39 -14.67 -10.13 -16.39
CA ASN A 39 -14.10 -9.31 -17.48
C ASN A 39 -12.89 -8.46 -17.04
N TYR A 40 -12.74 -8.18 -15.74
CA TYR A 40 -11.69 -7.32 -15.17
C TYR A 40 -10.68 -8.10 -14.33
N ILE A 41 -10.78 -9.43 -14.26
CA ILE A 41 -9.94 -10.28 -13.40
C ILE A 41 -8.44 -10.09 -13.66
N ILE A 42 -8.05 -9.95 -14.93
CA ILE A 42 -6.65 -9.73 -15.32
C ILE A 42 -6.16 -8.37 -14.80
N LEU A 43 -6.97 -7.32 -14.96
CA LEU A 43 -6.61 -5.97 -14.51
C LEU A 43 -6.50 -5.92 -12.97
N ILE A 44 -7.47 -6.52 -12.27
CA ILE A 44 -7.48 -6.62 -10.81
C ILE A 44 -6.26 -7.43 -10.32
N GLY A 45 -5.93 -8.53 -11.00
CA GLY A 45 -4.74 -9.33 -10.72
C GLY A 45 -3.44 -8.55 -10.92
N LEU A 46 -3.32 -7.77 -11.99
CA LEU A 46 -2.16 -6.90 -12.22
C LEU A 46 -2.03 -5.81 -11.14
N LEU A 47 -3.13 -5.20 -10.70
CA LEU A 47 -3.13 -4.25 -9.59
C LEU A 47 -2.69 -4.90 -8.29
N MET A 48 -3.16 -6.11 -7.99
CA MET A 48 -2.76 -6.88 -6.81
C MET A 48 -1.26 -7.19 -6.83
N ILE A 49 -0.72 -7.66 -7.96
CA ILE A 49 0.71 -7.95 -8.11
C ILE A 49 1.54 -6.68 -7.95
N ALA A 50 1.12 -5.58 -8.56
CA ALA A 50 1.81 -4.28 -8.44
C ALA A 50 1.80 -3.77 -6.99
N ASP A 51 0.70 -3.95 -6.26
CA ASP A 51 0.58 -3.53 -4.86
C ASP A 51 1.52 -4.30 -3.93
N ILE A 52 1.44 -5.64 -3.98
CA ILE A 52 2.30 -6.52 -3.15
C ILE A 52 3.77 -6.34 -3.54
N GLY A 53 4.07 -6.36 -4.85
CA GLY A 53 5.43 -6.26 -5.37
C GLY A 53 6.07 -4.89 -5.05
N GLY A 54 5.32 -3.80 -5.24
CA GLY A 54 5.78 -2.45 -4.91
C GLY A 54 6.09 -2.30 -3.42
N HIS A 55 5.21 -2.80 -2.55
CA HIS A 55 5.44 -2.78 -1.11
C HIS A 55 6.64 -3.64 -0.69
N TYR A 56 6.78 -4.83 -1.27
CA TYR A 56 7.89 -5.73 -0.94
C TYR A 56 9.23 -5.09 -1.32
N ILE A 57 9.35 -4.57 -2.55
CA ILE A 57 10.57 -3.88 -3.02
C ILE A 57 10.89 -2.68 -2.12
N HIS A 58 9.88 -1.88 -1.74
CA HIS A 58 10.07 -0.76 -0.85
C HIS A 58 10.53 -1.19 0.55
N ALA A 59 9.87 -2.17 1.16
CA ALA A 59 10.21 -2.69 2.48
C ALA A 59 11.61 -3.31 2.51
N THR A 60 11.95 -4.14 1.51
CA THR A 60 13.29 -4.72 1.35
C THR A 60 14.35 -3.65 1.13
N SER A 61 14.06 -2.62 0.33
CA SER A 61 14.99 -1.49 0.16
C SER A 61 15.25 -0.77 1.47
N CYS A 62 14.20 -0.49 2.26
CA CYS A 62 14.34 0.13 3.58
C CYS A 62 15.15 -0.76 4.55
N ALA A 63 14.92 -2.07 4.56
CA ALA A 63 15.67 -3.02 5.38
C ALA A 63 17.16 -3.08 5.00
N ILE A 64 17.48 -3.09 3.70
CA ILE A 64 18.87 -3.14 3.20
C ILE A 64 19.56 -1.78 3.40
N ALA A 65 18.84 -0.67 3.23
CA ALA A 65 19.38 0.69 3.38
C ALA A 65 19.79 1.00 4.84
N GLY A 66 19.17 0.34 5.82
CA GLY A 66 19.51 0.35 7.25
C GLY A 66 19.94 1.72 7.79
N ASN A 67 18.99 2.59 8.19
CA ASN A 67 19.21 3.91 8.82
C ASN A 67 20.28 4.85 8.23
N LYS A 68 20.92 4.56 7.09
CA LYS A 68 21.91 5.43 6.44
C LYS A 68 21.28 6.55 5.61
N THR A 69 19.98 6.76 5.79
CA THR A 69 19.12 7.47 4.84
C THR A 69 18.62 8.82 5.37
N HIS A 70 19.24 9.38 6.42
CA HIS A 70 18.93 10.73 6.92
C HIS A 70 19.05 11.84 5.84
N LYS A 71 19.58 11.55 4.65
CA LYS A 71 19.69 12.47 3.50
C LYS A 71 18.67 12.28 2.37
N LYS A 72 17.83 11.23 2.34
CA LYS A 72 16.95 10.98 1.17
C LYS A 72 15.54 11.56 1.26
N ILE A 73 15.09 11.99 2.43
CA ILE A 73 13.73 12.53 2.61
C ILE A 73 13.64 14.01 2.17
N GLU A 74 14.77 14.67 1.82
CA GLU A 74 14.74 16.04 1.30
C GLU A 74 14.33 16.14 -0.18
N ASN A 75 14.50 15.08 -0.99
CA ASN A 75 14.23 15.11 -2.44
C ASN A 75 13.05 14.23 -2.90
N GLY A 76 12.22 13.73 -1.97
CA GLY A 76 11.02 12.95 -2.31
C GLY A 76 9.88 13.83 -2.82
N ASN A 77 9.11 13.34 -3.81
CA ASN A 77 7.90 14.00 -4.34
C ASN A 77 7.05 14.61 -3.20
N LYS A 78 6.70 15.91 -3.31
CA LYS A 78 5.84 16.63 -2.34
C LYS A 78 4.57 15.86 -1.97
N LEU A 79 4.06 15.05 -2.91
CA LEU A 79 2.90 14.17 -2.73
C LEU A 79 3.14 13.08 -1.67
N LEU A 80 4.31 12.44 -1.70
CA LEU A 80 4.70 11.43 -0.73
C LEU A 80 4.94 12.07 0.64
N LYS A 81 5.52 13.28 0.66
CA LYS A 81 5.72 14.04 1.89
C LYS A 81 4.38 14.35 2.57
N LEU A 82 3.39 14.85 1.83
CA LEU A 82 2.05 15.12 2.38
C LEU A 82 1.34 13.83 2.88
N TYR A 83 1.52 12.72 2.16
CA TYR A 83 0.97 11.42 2.56
C TYR A 83 1.55 10.91 3.89
N TYR A 84 2.86 11.04 4.07
CA TYR A 84 3.55 10.62 5.30
C TYR A 84 3.47 11.66 6.44
N GLU A 85 3.32 12.95 6.13
CA GLU A 85 3.28 14.04 7.12
C GLU A 85 1.95 14.08 7.89
N LYS A 86 0.86 13.54 7.31
CA LYS A 86 -0.44 13.48 7.97
C LYS A 86 -0.96 12.04 8.07
N GLN A 87 -0.75 11.42 9.23
CA GLN A 87 -1.29 10.09 9.56
C GLN A 87 -2.81 9.98 9.30
N SER A 88 -3.57 11.06 9.54
CA SER A 88 -5.02 11.10 9.25
C SER A 88 -5.34 10.91 7.76
N VAL A 89 -4.49 11.43 6.85
CA VAL A 89 -4.68 11.27 5.40
C VAL A 89 -4.38 9.84 4.98
N MET A 90 -3.32 9.23 5.54
CA MET A 90 -2.99 7.83 5.30
C MET A 90 -4.15 6.90 5.70
N VAL A 91 -4.68 7.07 6.92
CA VAL A 91 -5.82 6.28 7.40
C VAL A 91 -7.07 6.51 6.56
N ALA A 92 -7.38 7.77 6.21
CA ALA A 92 -8.52 8.08 5.35
C ALA A 92 -8.40 7.41 3.97
N CYS A 93 -7.21 7.42 3.37
CA CYS A 93 -6.95 6.75 2.09
C CYS A 93 -7.10 5.23 2.20
N ILE A 94 -6.64 4.63 3.30
CA ILE A 94 -6.77 3.19 3.53
C ILE A 94 -8.24 2.79 3.63
N ILE A 95 -8.99 3.48 4.49
CA ILE A 95 -10.42 3.23 4.70
C ILE A 95 -11.19 3.42 3.39
N ALA A 96 -10.92 4.51 2.66
CA ALA A 96 -11.57 4.76 1.38
C ALA A 96 -11.26 3.67 0.34
N TYR A 97 -10.02 3.17 0.30
CA TYR A 97 -9.63 2.11 -0.62
C TYR A 97 -10.32 0.78 -0.32
N GLU A 98 -10.35 0.35 0.94
CA GLU A 98 -11.08 -0.87 1.31
C GLU A 98 -12.58 -0.70 1.09
N SER A 99 -13.14 0.46 1.47
CA SER A 99 -14.55 0.79 1.26
C SER A 99 -14.93 0.76 -0.23
N PHE A 100 -14.02 1.18 -1.13
CA PHE A 100 -14.23 1.12 -2.57
C PHE A 100 -14.37 -0.32 -3.06
N TRP A 101 -13.46 -1.22 -2.69
CA TRP A 101 -13.50 -2.62 -3.11
C TRP A 101 -14.68 -3.38 -2.49
N VAL A 102 -15.00 -3.11 -1.22
CA VAL A 102 -16.18 -3.68 -0.55
C VAL A 102 -17.48 -3.19 -1.21
N SER A 103 -17.60 -1.90 -1.48
CA SER A 103 -18.80 -1.33 -2.12
C SER A 103 -18.97 -1.86 -3.55
N SER A 104 -17.88 -2.00 -4.30
CA SER A 104 -17.88 -2.58 -5.65
C SER A 104 -18.38 -4.03 -5.66
N TYR A 105 -17.95 -4.84 -4.69
CA TYR A 105 -18.41 -6.22 -4.53
C TYR A 105 -19.91 -6.28 -4.18
N ILE A 106 -20.33 -5.47 -3.20
CA ILE A 106 -21.72 -5.44 -2.73
C ILE A 106 -22.69 -4.98 -3.83
N LEU A 107 -22.32 -3.96 -4.61
CA LEU A 107 -23.16 -3.45 -5.70
C LEU A 107 -23.48 -4.50 -6.75
N LYS A 108 -22.57 -5.45 -6.97
CA LYS A 108 -22.76 -6.48 -7.99
C LYS A 108 -23.55 -7.69 -7.48
N ILE A 109 -23.56 -7.93 -6.17
CA ILE A 109 -24.30 -9.04 -5.55
C ILE A 109 -25.71 -8.63 -5.07
N THR A 110 -25.98 -7.34 -4.92
CA THR A 110 -27.26 -6.82 -4.36
C THR A 110 -28.16 -6.28 -5.46
N ASP A 111 -29.47 -6.55 -5.37
CA ASP A 111 -30.47 -6.00 -6.28
C ASP A 111 -30.62 -4.47 -6.14
N VAL A 112 -30.95 -3.84 -7.27
CA VAL A 112 -30.95 -2.37 -7.45
C VAL A 112 -31.97 -1.65 -6.55
N ASP A 113 -33.02 -2.36 -6.13
CA ASP A 113 -34.16 -1.79 -5.40
C ASP A 113 -33.90 -1.58 -3.90
N HIS A 114 -32.80 -2.10 -3.36
CA HIS A 114 -32.46 -1.89 -1.97
C HIS A 114 -31.78 -0.54 -1.73
N ILE A 115 -32.21 0.17 -0.67
CA ILE A 115 -31.55 1.40 -0.16
C ILE A 115 -30.03 1.18 0.02
N PHE A 116 -29.62 -0.05 0.34
CA PHE A 116 -28.23 -0.45 0.45
C PHE A 116 -27.43 -0.25 -0.85
N HIS A 117 -28.02 -0.55 -2.01
CA HIS A 117 -27.40 -0.34 -3.32
C HIS A 117 -27.17 1.15 -3.59
N ILE A 118 -28.12 2.01 -3.20
CA ILE A 118 -27.98 3.48 -3.33
C ILE A 118 -26.84 3.99 -2.46
N ILE A 119 -26.80 3.58 -1.18
CA ILE A 119 -25.75 3.97 -0.24
C ILE A 119 -24.37 3.53 -0.74
N CYS A 120 -24.23 2.27 -1.18
CA CYS A 120 -22.97 1.75 -1.72
C CYS A 120 -22.52 2.50 -3.00
N ASN A 121 -23.45 2.91 -3.86
CA ASN A 121 -23.11 3.67 -5.07
C ASN A 121 -22.57 5.07 -4.74
N TYR A 122 -23.17 5.77 -3.76
CA TYR A 122 -22.65 7.05 -3.29
C TYR A 122 -21.31 6.90 -2.58
N THR A 123 -21.16 5.89 -1.72
CA THR A 123 -19.89 5.58 -1.05
C THR A 123 -18.79 5.27 -2.08
N LEU A 124 -19.09 4.51 -3.13
CA LEU A 124 -18.13 4.20 -4.20
C LEU A 124 -17.66 5.47 -4.92
N LYS A 125 -18.59 6.35 -5.33
CA LYS A 125 -18.25 7.61 -6.01
C LYS A 125 -17.41 8.54 -5.13
N MET A 126 -17.73 8.62 -3.84
CA MET A 126 -16.97 9.43 -2.89
C MET A 126 -15.58 8.84 -2.61
N SER A 127 -15.47 7.51 -2.59
CA SER A 127 -14.22 6.80 -2.27
C SER A 127 -13.27 6.72 -3.47
N PHE A 128 -13.80 6.77 -4.69
CA PHE A 128 -13.03 6.68 -5.93
C PHE A 128 -11.81 7.63 -6.01
N PRO A 129 -11.92 8.95 -5.75
CA PRO A 129 -10.75 9.84 -5.82
C PRO A 129 -9.67 9.49 -4.79
N LEU A 130 -10.05 9.10 -3.57
CA LEU A 130 -9.10 8.71 -2.53
C LEU A 130 -8.49 7.33 -2.82
N ALA A 131 -9.26 6.41 -3.39
CA ALA A 131 -8.78 5.11 -3.79
C ALA A 131 -7.78 5.20 -4.95
N ALA A 132 -8.06 6.04 -5.94
CA ALA A 132 -7.13 6.35 -7.03
C ALA A 132 -5.85 6.99 -6.51
N PHE A 133 -5.96 7.92 -5.55
CA PHE A 133 -4.80 8.50 -4.89
C PHE A 133 -3.96 7.44 -4.18
N LYS A 134 -4.57 6.50 -3.44
CA LYS A 134 -3.85 5.39 -2.79
C LYS A 134 -3.16 4.47 -3.82
N ALA A 135 -3.82 4.16 -4.93
CA ALA A 135 -3.22 3.35 -5.99
C ALA A 135 -1.96 4.03 -6.58
N ILE A 136 -2.02 5.35 -6.82
CA ILE A 136 -0.86 6.14 -7.29
C ILE A 136 0.26 6.15 -6.24
N THR A 137 -0.07 6.28 -4.95
CA THR A 137 0.95 6.23 -3.89
C THR A 137 1.63 4.87 -3.81
N ASN A 138 0.91 3.76 -3.98
CA ASN A 138 1.49 2.41 -3.95
C ASN A 138 2.49 2.21 -5.10
N ILE A 139 2.14 2.65 -6.32
CA ILE A 139 3.05 2.61 -7.47
C ILE A 139 4.29 3.49 -7.21
N SER A 140 4.08 4.69 -6.67
CA SER A 140 5.16 5.63 -6.33
C SER A 140 6.13 5.05 -5.29
N GLN A 141 5.61 4.34 -4.29
CA GLN A 141 6.42 3.64 -3.28
C GLN A 141 7.27 2.54 -3.91
N GLY A 142 6.71 1.75 -4.83
CA GLY A 142 7.45 0.73 -5.57
C GLY A 142 8.60 1.30 -6.39
N ILE A 143 8.35 2.39 -7.15
CA ILE A 143 9.39 3.08 -7.93
C ILE A 143 10.48 3.63 -7.02
N TYR A 144 10.10 4.25 -5.90
CA TYR A 144 11.05 4.79 -4.94
C TYR A 144 11.91 3.68 -4.30
N GLY A 145 11.30 2.54 -3.93
CA GLY A 145 12.01 1.37 -3.43
C GLY A 145 13.04 0.82 -4.43
N ALA A 146 12.64 0.69 -5.70
CA ALA A 146 13.53 0.23 -6.77
C ALA A 146 14.73 1.18 -6.97
N ARG A 147 14.48 2.50 -7.05
CA ARG A 147 15.55 3.52 -7.16
C ARG A 147 16.52 3.45 -5.98
N SER A 148 15.97 3.33 -4.78
CA SER A 148 16.79 3.24 -3.58
C SER A 148 17.68 1.99 -3.57
N LEU A 149 17.19 0.85 -4.07
CA LEU A 149 17.98 -0.37 -4.21
C LEU A 149 19.12 -0.23 -5.22
N VAL A 150 18.85 0.37 -6.39
CA VAL A 150 19.87 0.65 -7.42
C VAL A 150 20.99 1.53 -6.88
N GLU A 151 20.66 2.55 -6.11
CA GLU A 151 21.67 3.41 -5.48
C GLU A 151 22.55 2.67 -4.47
N ILE A 152 21.96 1.78 -3.66
CA ILE A 152 22.74 0.94 -2.73
C ILE A 152 23.72 0.05 -3.50
N ASP A 153 23.30 -0.48 -4.64
CA ASP A 153 24.13 -1.35 -5.47
C ASP A 153 25.31 -0.58 -6.08
N HIS A 154 25.07 0.62 -6.61
CA HIS A 154 26.15 1.53 -7.06
C HIS A 154 27.13 1.88 -5.93
N MET A 155 26.65 2.12 -4.70
CA MET A 155 27.52 2.39 -3.54
C MET A 155 28.40 1.18 -3.19
N LYS A 156 27.84 -0.04 -3.22
CA LYS A 156 28.60 -1.28 -2.98
C LYS A 156 29.70 -1.47 -4.03
N MET A 157 29.38 -1.23 -5.31
CA MET A 157 30.36 -1.33 -6.40
C MET A 157 31.51 -0.30 -6.26
N LYS A 158 31.18 0.95 -5.90
CA LYS A 158 32.18 2.00 -5.69
C LYS A 158 33.12 1.68 -4.52
N ASN A 159 32.60 1.15 -3.42
CA ASN A 159 33.42 0.75 -2.27
C ASN A 159 34.32 -0.45 -2.58
N LYS A 160 33.85 -1.41 -3.38
CA LYS A 160 34.66 -2.54 -3.83
C LYS A 160 35.85 -2.09 -4.68
N ASN A 161 35.65 -1.15 -5.61
CA ASN A 161 36.72 -0.57 -6.42
C ASN A 161 37.70 0.29 -5.61
N LYS A 162 37.24 0.91 -4.52
CA LYS A 162 38.11 1.71 -3.64
C LYS A 162 39.02 0.87 -2.75
N ASN A 163 38.61 -0.36 -2.41
CA ASN A 163 39.38 -1.27 -1.56
C ASN A 163 40.33 -2.19 -2.36
N SER A 164 40.36 -2.05 -3.70
CA SER A 164 41.22 -2.81 -4.61
C SER A 164 42.38 -1.97 -5.18
N HIS A 165 42.54 -0.73 -4.70
CA HIS A 165 43.70 0.14 -4.84
C HIS A 165 44.28 0.43 -3.47
#